data_AF-A0A958MTS3-F1
#
_entry.id   AF-A0A958MTS3-F1
#
_cell.length_a   1.000
_cell.length_b   1.000
_cell.length_c   1.000
_cell.angle_alpha   90.00
_cell.angle_beta   90.00
_cell.angle_gamma   90.00
#
_symmetry.space_group_name_H-M   'P 1'
#
loop_
_entity.id
_entity.type
_entity.pdbx_description
1 polymer ?
#
loop_
_entity_poly.entity_id
_entity_poly.type
_entity_poly.pdbx_seq_one_letter_code
_entity_poly.pdbx_strand_id
1 'polypeptide(L)'
;SIRTMTESFERATADRILGCGLNLVVDAIDDLTNKCFLIAECQKRNIPVVTTGGAGGRRDPSLIRVADLSQSFQDPLLARVRKTLRQEYGYPKDENESFQVPTVFSTERPYYPTADGCAVQSGPKDKKPKGPLDCTTGYGTATFVTGAYGFSAASLAIQILVDKNA
;
A
#
# COMPACT_ATOMS: atom_id res chain seq x y z
N SER A 1 20.28 12.13 11.13
CA SER A 1 20.84 10.81 11.48
C SER A 1 20.02 9.74 10.80
N ILE A 2 20.60 8.57 10.49
CA ILE A 2 19.87 7.41 9.94
C ILE A 2 19.85 6.34 11.03
N ARG A 3 18.67 5.77 11.29
CA ARG A 3 18.50 4.65 12.21
C ARG A 3 17.86 3.49 11.46
N THR A 4 18.49 2.33 11.50
CA THR A 4 17.99 1.10 10.89
C THR A 4 17.35 0.20 11.94
N MET A 5 16.28 -0.48 11.57
CA MET A 5 15.63 -1.53 12.37
C MET A 5 15.60 -2.79 11.51
N THR A 6 16.25 -3.87 11.97
CA THR A 6 16.42 -5.12 11.22
C THR A 6 15.35 -6.15 11.55
N GLU A 7 14.15 -5.69 11.87
CA GLU A 7 13.02 -6.50 12.32
C GLU A 7 11.75 -6.10 11.58
N SER A 8 10.82 -7.03 11.49
CA SER A 8 9.51 -6.77 10.88
C SER A 8 8.63 -5.91 11.79
N PHE A 9 7.76 -5.12 11.16
CA PHE A 9 6.70 -4.42 11.88
C PHE A 9 5.57 -5.39 12.23
N GLU A 10 5.42 -5.69 13.52
CA GLU A 10 4.44 -6.62 14.07
C GLU A 10 3.86 -6.05 15.37
N ARG A 11 2.81 -6.68 15.91
CA ARG A 11 2.19 -6.27 17.19
C ARG A 11 3.20 -6.14 18.33
N ALA A 12 4.15 -7.06 18.41
CA ALA A 12 5.17 -7.07 19.46
C ALA A 12 6.21 -5.94 19.32
N THR A 13 6.43 -5.43 18.10
CA THR A 13 7.48 -4.44 17.81
C THR A 13 6.93 -3.03 17.61
N ALA A 14 5.61 -2.88 17.42
CA ALA A 14 4.95 -1.62 17.07
C ALA A 14 5.26 -0.46 18.02
N ASP A 15 5.18 -0.69 19.34
CA ASP A 15 5.41 0.37 20.33
C ASP A 15 6.82 0.93 20.24
N ARG A 16 7.82 0.06 20.04
CA ARG A 16 9.21 0.49 19.90
C ARG A 16 9.43 1.22 18.58
N ILE A 17 8.87 0.70 17.48
CA ILE A 17 9.08 1.26 16.14
C ILE A 17 8.39 2.62 16.01
N LEU A 18 7.12 2.74 16.41
CA LEU A 18 6.34 3.98 16.29
C LEU A 18 6.56 4.96 17.45
N GLY A 19 7.05 4.48 18.61
CA GLY A 19 7.30 5.30 19.79
C GLY A 19 8.49 6.25 19.69
N CYS A 20 9.22 6.26 18.56
CA CYS A 20 10.42 7.09 18.40
C CYS A 20 10.15 8.55 17.94
N GLY A 21 8.92 9.03 18.04
CA GLY A 21 8.58 10.43 17.72
C GLY A 21 8.62 10.75 16.24
N LEU A 22 8.09 9.85 15.40
CA LEU A 22 8.06 10.00 13.95
C LEU A 22 7.12 11.14 13.52
N ASN A 23 7.58 12.02 12.62
CA ASN A 23 6.73 13.07 12.06
C ASN A 23 5.74 12.53 11.01
N LEU A 24 6.10 11.42 10.36
CA LEU A 24 5.33 10.74 9.33
C LEU A 24 5.87 9.32 9.11
N VAL A 25 5.02 8.42 8.65
CA VAL A 25 5.36 7.06 8.21
C VAL A 25 5.09 6.91 6.71
N VAL A 26 6.02 6.33 5.97
CA VAL A 26 5.81 5.85 4.60
C VAL A 26 5.70 4.34 4.64
N ASP A 27 4.51 3.83 4.35
CA ASP A 27 4.19 2.40 4.35
C ASP A 27 4.37 1.78 2.96
N ALA A 28 5.35 0.89 2.87
CA ALA A 28 5.66 0.06 1.71
C ALA A 28 5.57 -1.45 2.02
N ILE A 29 4.79 -1.83 3.04
CA ILE A 29 4.55 -3.24 3.42
C ILE A 29 3.60 -3.90 2.41
N ASP A 30 3.90 -5.14 2.04
CA ASP A 30 3.11 -5.99 1.16
C ASP A 30 2.28 -7.06 1.89
N ASP A 31 2.69 -7.46 3.10
CA ASP A 31 1.87 -8.30 3.98
C ASP A 31 0.60 -7.58 4.43
N LEU A 32 -0.56 -8.20 4.17
CA LEU A 32 -1.87 -7.63 4.45
C LEU A 32 -2.08 -7.29 5.92
N THR A 33 -1.68 -8.20 6.82
CA THR A 33 -1.97 -8.09 8.26
C THR A 33 -1.17 -6.96 8.87
N ASN A 34 0.14 -6.94 8.60
CA ASN A 34 1.06 -5.93 9.11
C ASN A 34 0.75 -4.55 8.51
N LYS A 35 0.37 -4.49 7.23
CA LYS A 35 -0.04 -3.23 6.58
C LYS A 35 -1.28 -2.62 7.23
N CYS A 36 -2.34 -3.41 7.43
CA CYS A 36 -3.55 -2.93 8.10
C CYS A 36 -3.26 -2.48 9.52
N PHE A 37 -2.46 -3.27 10.24
CA PHE A 37 -2.09 -2.97 11.62
C PHE A 37 -1.26 -1.68 11.72
N LEU A 38 -0.29 -1.47 10.82
CA LEU A 38 0.50 -0.23 10.76
C LEU A 38 -0.37 1.00 10.53
N ILE A 39 -1.24 0.95 9.51
CA ILE A 39 -2.14 2.06 9.17
C ILE A 39 -3.04 2.41 10.37
N ALA A 40 -3.62 1.39 11.02
CA ALA A 40 -4.47 1.59 12.18
C ALA A 40 -3.71 2.14 13.40
N GLU A 41 -2.50 1.64 13.68
CA GLU A 41 -1.68 2.14 14.80
C GLU A 41 -1.19 3.57 14.57
N CYS A 42 -0.81 3.92 13.34
CA CYS A 42 -0.48 5.30 12.98
C CYS A 42 -1.67 6.23 13.24
N GLN A 43 -2.88 5.84 12.81
CA GLN A 43 -4.09 6.64 13.04
C GLN A 43 -4.38 6.81 14.54
N LYS A 44 -4.34 5.73 15.33
CA LYS A 44 -4.56 5.80 16.79
C LYS A 44 -3.57 6.73 17.50
N ARG A 45 -2.32 6.78 17.01
CA ARG A 45 -1.25 7.60 17.58
C ARG A 45 -1.18 9.00 16.98
N ASN A 46 -2.09 9.36 16.06
CA ASN A 46 -2.08 10.60 15.31
C ASN A 46 -0.77 10.83 14.53
N ILE A 47 -0.12 9.75 14.08
CA ILE A 47 1.06 9.78 13.22
C ILE A 47 0.57 9.77 11.76
N PRO A 48 0.89 10.79 10.95
CA PRO A 48 0.56 10.78 9.53
C PRO A 48 1.16 9.56 8.84
N VAL A 49 0.39 8.92 7.98
CA VAL A 49 0.85 7.77 7.20
C VAL A 49 0.50 7.97 5.73
N VAL A 50 1.50 7.80 4.88
CA VAL A 50 1.32 7.60 3.43
C VAL A 50 1.49 6.13 3.15
N THR A 51 0.56 5.51 2.44
CA THR A 51 0.66 4.09 2.06
C THR A 51 0.78 3.90 0.56
N THR A 52 1.28 2.74 0.16
CA THR A 52 1.43 2.33 -1.23
C THR A 52 0.68 1.03 -1.48
N GLY A 53 0.12 0.90 -2.69
CA GLY A 53 -0.47 -0.33 -3.19
C GLY A 53 0.54 -1.31 -3.79
N GLY A 54 0.03 -2.38 -4.39
CA GLY A 54 0.84 -3.36 -5.10
C GLY A 54 1.35 -2.84 -6.45
N ALA A 55 2.65 -2.62 -6.54
CA ALA A 55 3.34 -2.22 -7.77
C ALA A 55 3.69 -3.41 -8.69
N GLY A 56 3.47 -4.64 -8.25
CA GLY A 56 3.65 -5.86 -9.06
C GLY A 56 2.58 -5.99 -10.16
N GLY A 57 2.99 -6.54 -11.30
CA GLY A 57 2.10 -6.82 -12.43
C GLY A 57 1.72 -5.55 -13.18
N ARG A 58 2.55 -4.51 -13.09
CA ARG A 58 2.33 -3.18 -13.69
C ARG A 58 3.39 -2.90 -14.74
N ARG A 59 3.02 -2.11 -15.74
CA ARG A 59 3.91 -1.75 -16.85
C ARG A 59 3.88 -0.28 -17.21
N ASP A 60 2.85 0.47 -16.83
CA ASP A 60 2.72 1.87 -17.20
C ASP A 60 2.81 2.80 -15.97
N PRO A 61 3.95 3.48 -15.76
CA PRO A 61 4.11 4.40 -14.64
C PRO A 61 3.23 5.66 -14.78
N SER A 62 2.76 5.99 -15.99
CA SER A 62 1.88 7.15 -16.20
C SER A 62 0.48 6.96 -15.61
N LEU A 63 0.12 5.73 -15.23
CA LEU A 63 -1.16 5.37 -14.59
C LEU A 63 -1.09 5.41 -13.05
N ILE A 64 0.05 5.79 -12.47
CA ILE A 64 0.18 5.99 -11.02
C ILE A 64 -0.65 7.21 -10.60
N ARG A 65 -1.41 7.07 -9.53
CA ARG A 65 -2.27 8.09 -8.95
C ARG A 65 -2.09 8.13 -7.44
N VAL A 66 -2.42 9.29 -6.88
CA VAL A 66 -2.54 9.52 -5.44
C VAL A 66 -4.00 9.84 -5.14
N ALA A 67 -4.59 9.11 -4.20
CA ALA A 67 -5.93 9.39 -3.68
C ALA A 67 -6.05 8.89 -2.23
N ASP A 68 -7.19 9.13 -1.59
CA ASP A 68 -7.47 8.47 -0.32
C ASP A 68 -7.54 6.94 -0.48
N LEU A 69 -7.11 6.20 0.54
CA LEU A 69 -7.15 4.75 0.56
C LEU A 69 -8.55 4.22 0.24
N SER A 70 -9.62 4.87 0.71
CA SER A 70 -11.01 4.46 0.47
C SER A 70 -11.38 4.46 -1.02
N GLN A 71 -10.74 5.32 -1.81
CA GLN A 71 -11.00 5.54 -3.24
C GLN A 71 -10.09 4.70 -4.16
N SER A 72 -9.12 3.98 -3.61
CA SER A 72 -8.19 3.18 -4.42
C SER A 72 -8.88 2.02 -5.16
N PHE A 73 -8.45 1.73 -6.39
CA PHE A 73 -9.05 0.70 -7.24
C PHE A 73 -8.02 0.02 -8.15
N GLN A 74 -8.43 -1.05 -8.84
CA GLN A 74 -7.55 -1.97 -9.59
C GLN A 74 -6.37 -2.56 -8.79
N ASP A 75 -6.44 -2.57 -7.46
CA ASP A 75 -5.38 -3.07 -6.61
C ASP A 75 -5.91 -4.16 -5.65
N PRO A 76 -5.53 -5.44 -5.85
CA PRO A 76 -5.99 -6.54 -5.01
C PRO A 76 -5.51 -6.47 -3.55
N LEU A 77 -4.33 -5.90 -3.29
CA LEU A 77 -3.82 -5.70 -1.94
C LEU A 77 -4.67 -4.64 -1.24
N LEU A 78 -4.80 -3.45 -1.84
CA LEU A 78 -5.56 -2.36 -1.24
C LEU A 78 -7.06 -2.69 -1.09
N ALA A 79 -7.63 -3.48 -2.00
CA ALA A 79 -9.01 -3.97 -1.84
C ALA A 79 -9.18 -4.82 -0.58
N ARG A 80 -8.21 -5.69 -0.28
CA ARG A 80 -8.20 -6.49 0.95
C ARG A 80 -7.94 -5.60 2.18
N VAL A 81 -6.98 -4.68 2.09
CA VAL A 81 -6.67 -3.71 3.17
C VAL A 81 -7.92 -2.94 3.56
N ARG A 82 -8.62 -2.32 2.60
CA ARG A 82 -9.86 -1.58 2.88
C ARG A 82 -10.90 -2.45 3.59
N LYS A 83 -11.09 -3.68 3.11
CA LYS A 83 -12.04 -4.61 3.71
C LYS A 83 -11.67 -4.91 5.17
N THR A 84 -10.41 -5.25 5.43
CA THR A 84 -9.92 -5.56 6.78
C THR A 84 -9.99 -4.35 7.71
N LEU A 85 -9.60 -3.16 7.25
CA LEU A 85 -9.68 -1.92 8.04
C LEU A 85 -11.12 -1.61 8.49
N ARG A 86 -12.11 -1.79 7.60
CA ARG A 86 -13.55 -1.63 7.95
C ARG A 86 -14.07 -2.67 8.92
N GLN A 87 -13.59 -3.90 8.81
CA GLN A 87 -14.08 -5.03 9.60
C GLN A 87 -13.47 -5.07 10.99
N GLU A 88 -12.18 -4.77 11.11
CA GLU A 88 -11.39 -5.06 12.31
C GLU A 88 -10.88 -3.80 13.03
N TYR A 89 -10.74 -2.67 12.32
CA TYR A 89 -10.07 -1.47 12.84
C TYR A 89 -10.99 -0.25 12.93
N GLY A 90 -12.29 -0.41 12.67
CA GLY A 90 -13.29 0.65 12.87
C GLY A 90 -13.28 1.74 11.80
N TYR A 91 -12.68 1.51 10.64
CA TYR A 91 -12.73 2.47 9.53
C TYR A 91 -14.14 2.60 8.94
N PRO A 92 -14.49 3.75 8.35
CA PRO A 92 -15.83 4.01 7.82
C PRO A 92 -16.33 2.94 6.86
N LYS A 93 -17.57 2.49 7.09
CA LYS A 93 -18.23 1.47 6.26
C LYS A 93 -18.86 2.06 5.00
N ASP A 94 -19.26 3.33 5.04
CA ASP A 94 -19.71 4.06 3.85
C ASP A 94 -18.55 4.18 2.86
N GLU A 95 -18.81 3.91 1.59
CA GLU A 95 -17.81 4.00 0.52
C GLU A 95 -17.47 5.45 0.16
N ASN A 96 -18.33 6.40 0.52
CA ASN A 96 -18.10 7.83 0.29
C ASN A 96 -17.27 8.49 1.40
N GLU A 97 -17.08 7.81 2.54
CA GLU A 97 -16.28 8.33 3.64
C GLU A 97 -14.78 8.09 3.41
N SER A 98 -14.00 9.14 3.69
CA SER A 98 -12.53 9.12 3.57
C SER A 98 -11.90 8.37 4.73
N PHE A 99 -10.85 7.59 4.43
CA PHE A 99 -10.03 6.95 5.46
C PHE A 99 -8.98 7.91 6.04
N GLN A 100 -8.77 9.06 5.37
CA GLN A 100 -7.70 10.02 5.67
C GLN A 100 -6.31 9.39 5.59
N VAL A 101 -6.13 8.46 4.64
CA VAL A 101 -4.88 7.74 4.41
C VAL A 101 -4.47 7.96 2.95
N PRO A 102 -3.64 8.97 2.66
CA PRO A 102 -3.13 9.22 1.32
C PRO A 102 -2.38 7.99 0.78
N THR A 103 -2.76 7.54 -0.41
CA THR A 103 -2.35 6.26 -0.98
C THR A 103 -1.86 6.41 -2.41
N VAL A 104 -0.68 5.87 -2.69
CA VAL A 104 -0.14 5.73 -4.06
C VAL A 104 -0.56 4.38 -4.63
N PHE A 105 -1.21 4.38 -5.79
CA PHE A 105 -1.62 3.15 -6.49
C PHE A 105 -1.65 3.40 -8.00
N SER A 106 -1.90 2.35 -8.81
CA SER A 106 -2.02 2.46 -10.26
C SER A 106 -3.44 2.13 -10.69
N THR A 107 -3.96 2.90 -11.65
CA THR A 107 -5.25 2.63 -12.29
C THR A 107 -5.16 1.56 -13.37
N GLU A 108 -3.96 1.08 -13.69
CA GLU A 108 -3.72 -0.07 -14.56
C GLU A 108 -4.39 -1.33 -13.97
N ARG A 109 -4.77 -2.31 -14.80
CA ARG A 109 -5.14 -3.64 -14.31
C ARG A 109 -3.88 -4.50 -14.18
N PRO A 110 -3.74 -5.32 -13.12
CA PRO A 110 -2.53 -6.09 -12.94
C PRO A 110 -2.43 -7.21 -13.98
N TYR A 111 -1.23 -7.41 -14.50
CA TYR A 111 -0.85 -8.50 -15.39
C TYR A 111 -0.41 -9.72 -14.58
N TYR A 112 -0.94 -10.88 -14.93
CA TYR A 112 -0.65 -12.16 -14.29
C TYR A 112 0.13 -13.07 -15.24
N PRO A 113 1.18 -13.76 -14.78
CA PRO A 113 1.89 -14.73 -15.60
C PRO A 113 0.97 -15.92 -15.95
N THR A 114 1.09 -16.42 -17.17
CA THR A 114 0.44 -17.66 -17.64
C THR A 114 1.48 -18.77 -17.79
N ALA A 115 1.01 -20.03 -17.85
CA ALA A 115 1.90 -21.19 -17.97
C ALA A 115 2.79 -21.15 -19.23
N ASP A 116 2.32 -20.49 -20.30
CA ASP A 116 3.02 -20.36 -21.57
C ASP A 116 4.08 -19.23 -21.59
N GLY A 117 4.40 -18.64 -20.42
CA GLY A 117 5.36 -17.54 -20.30
C GLY A 117 4.83 -16.16 -20.76
N CYS A 118 3.57 -16.10 -21.18
CA CYS A 118 2.87 -14.85 -21.47
C CYS A 118 2.35 -14.22 -20.17
N ALA A 119 1.83 -12.99 -20.28
CA ALA A 119 1.15 -12.33 -19.16
C ALA A 119 -0.11 -11.61 -19.63
N VAL A 120 -1.21 -11.86 -18.94
CA VAL A 120 -2.55 -11.39 -19.28
C VAL A 120 -3.12 -10.53 -18.16
N GLN A 121 -3.94 -9.54 -18.51
CA GLN A 121 -4.75 -8.87 -17.51
C GLN A 121 -5.89 -9.81 -17.10
N SER A 122 -6.02 -10.11 -15.81
CA SER A 122 -7.14 -10.94 -15.35
C SER A 122 -8.47 -10.22 -15.60
N GLY A 123 -9.39 -10.87 -16.30
CA GLY A 123 -10.77 -10.42 -16.40
C GLY A 123 -11.56 -10.69 -15.10
N PRO A 124 -12.74 -10.08 -14.91
CA PRO A 124 -13.59 -10.31 -13.73
C PRO A 124 -14.02 -11.77 -13.52
N LYS A 125 -13.96 -12.60 -14.57
CA LYS A 125 -14.43 -13.99 -14.60
C LYS A 125 -13.30 -15.03 -14.60
N ASP A 126 -12.04 -14.59 -14.70
CA ASP A 126 -10.92 -15.52 -14.68
C ASP A 126 -10.64 -15.95 -13.25
N LYS A 127 -10.50 -17.27 -13.05
CA LYS A 127 -10.14 -17.83 -11.75
C LYS A 127 -8.83 -17.19 -11.32
N LYS A 128 -8.90 -16.26 -10.35
CA LYS A 128 -7.72 -15.66 -9.73
C LYS A 128 -6.72 -16.78 -9.44
N PRO A 129 -5.45 -16.67 -9.85
CA PRO A 129 -4.46 -17.70 -9.56
C PRO A 129 -4.49 -17.97 -8.05
N LYS A 130 -4.77 -19.23 -7.70
CA LYS A 130 -4.79 -19.68 -6.31
C LYS A 130 -3.33 -19.87 -5.88
N GLY A 131 -2.79 -18.87 -5.19
CA GLY A 131 -1.44 -18.92 -4.64
C GLY A 131 -1.16 -17.70 -3.76
N PRO A 132 -0.15 -17.78 -2.87
CA PRO A 132 0.37 -16.62 -2.16
C PRO A 132 0.81 -15.54 -3.14
N LEU A 133 0.78 -14.27 -2.71
CA LEU A 133 1.35 -13.14 -3.44
C LEU A 133 2.89 -13.13 -3.30
N ASP A 134 3.53 -14.28 -3.44
CA ASP A 134 4.96 -14.45 -3.14
C ASP A 134 5.82 -14.30 -4.40
N CYS A 135 7.05 -13.83 -4.25
CA CYS A 135 8.01 -13.51 -5.31
C CYS A 135 8.40 -14.70 -6.20
N THR A 136 8.03 -15.92 -5.80
CA THR A 136 8.38 -17.18 -6.48
C THR A 136 7.31 -17.67 -7.47
N THR A 137 6.05 -17.24 -7.30
CA THR A 137 4.91 -17.61 -8.18
C THR A 137 3.99 -16.42 -8.49
N GLY A 138 4.34 -15.23 -7.99
CA GLY A 138 3.53 -14.01 -8.03
C GLY A 138 3.80 -13.12 -9.23
N TYR A 139 3.34 -11.87 -9.12
CA TYR A 139 3.47 -10.87 -10.17
C TYR A 139 4.93 -10.60 -10.55
N GLY A 140 5.20 -10.40 -11.85
CA GLY A 140 6.46 -9.78 -12.28
C GLY A 140 6.53 -8.32 -11.85
N THR A 141 7.74 -7.78 -11.63
CA THR A 141 7.97 -6.39 -11.24
C THR A 141 8.87 -5.67 -12.25
N ALA A 142 8.69 -4.36 -12.37
CA ALA A 142 9.48 -3.51 -13.24
C ALA A 142 9.99 -2.31 -12.44
N THR A 143 11.32 -2.13 -12.39
CA THR A 143 11.97 -1.13 -11.52
C THR A 143 11.51 0.29 -11.78
N PHE A 144 11.21 0.64 -13.03
CA PHE A 144 10.71 1.98 -13.36
C PHE A 144 9.30 2.23 -12.80
N VAL A 145 8.48 1.19 -12.60
CA VAL A 145 7.16 1.34 -11.94
C VAL A 145 7.32 1.38 -10.43
N THR A 146 8.05 0.44 -9.83
CA THR A 146 8.24 0.40 -8.37
C THR A 146 8.98 1.64 -7.86
N GLY A 147 9.98 2.12 -8.63
CA GLY A 147 10.66 3.39 -8.36
C GLY A 147 9.72 4.58 -8.43
N ALA A 148 8.84 4.65 -9.44
CA ALA A 148 7.86 5.72 -9.56
C ALA A 148 6.82 5.72 -8.41
N TYR A 149 6.42 4.55 -7.91
CA TYR A 149 5.62 4.44 -6.67
C TYR A 149 6.36 5.05 -5.47
N GLY A 150 7.63 4.66 -5.28
CA GLY A 150 8.45 5.17 -4.18
C GLY A 150 8.66 6.69 -4.24
N PHE A 151 8.96 7.23 -5.42
CA PHE A 151 9.11 8.68 -5.62
C PHE A 151 7.79 9.44 -5.40
N SER A 152 6.66 8.88 -5.85
CA SER A 152 5.35 9.48 -5.59
C SER A 152 5.01 9.51 -4.10
N ALA A 153 5.31 8.43 -3.37
CA ALA A 153 5.10 8.35 -1.92
C ALA A 153 5.99 9.35 -1.17
N ALA A 154 7.26 9.47 -1.57
CA ALA A 154 8.20 10.45 -1.00
C ALA A 154 7.73 11.89 -1.25
N SER A 155 7.27 12.21 -2.47
CA SER A 155 6.72 13.53 -2.79
C SER A 155 5.51 13.87 -1.91
N LEU A 156 4.61 12.91 -1.71
CA LEU A 156 3.42 13.09 -0.88
C LEU A 156 3.77 13.26 0.60
N ALA A 157 4.74 12.49 1.10
CA ALA A 157 5.25 12.61 2.46
C ALA A 157 5.82 14.01 2.73
N ILE A 158 6.64 14.53 1.80
CA ILE A 158 7.21 15.87 1.93
C ILE A 158 6.11 16.93 1.90
N GLN A 159 5.13 16.83 1.00
CA GLN A 159 4.02 17.78 0.92
C GLN A 159 3.25 17.85 2.25
N ILE A 160 2.89 16.70 2.83
CA ILE A 160 2.20 16.63 4.13
C ILE A 160 3.01 17.29 5.24
N LEU A 161 4.33 17.10 5.26
CA LEU A 161 5.21 17.71 6.26
C LEU A 161 5.34 19.23 6.06
N VAL A 162 5.39 19.71 4.82
CA VAL A 162 5.43 21.14 4.52
C VAL A 162 4.13 21.81 4.93
N ASP A 163 2.98 21.25 4.56
CA ASP A 163 1.66 21.82 4.85
C ASP A 163 1.35 21.86 6.35
N LYS A 164 1.94 20.96 7.14
CA LYS A 164 1.83 20.97 8.61
C LYS A 164 2.63 22.07 9.29
N ASN A 165 3.67 22.58 8.63
CA ASN A 165 4.57 23.60 9.16
C ASN A 165 4.30 25.00 8.59
N ALA A 166 3.35 25.12 7.67
CA ALA A 166 2.85 26.38 7.12
C ALA A 166 1.73 26.93 8.00
#